data_AF-A0AAV4J5I8-F1
#
_entry.id   AF-A0AAV4J5I8-F1
#
_cell.length_a   1.000
_cell.length_b   1.000
_cell.length_c   1.000
_cell.angle_alpha   90.00
_cell.angle_beta   90.00
_cell.angle_gamma   90.00
#
_symmetry.space_group_name_H-M   'P 1'
#
loop_
_entity.id
_entity.type
_entity.pdbx_description
1 polymer ?
#
loop_
_entity_poly.entity_id
_entity_poly.type
_entity_poly.pdbx_seq_one_letter_code
_entity_poly.pdbx_strand_id
1 'polypeptide(L)'
;MAPRTKVVLVWIPSHVGIPGNEKVDELAKLALNKEVHDDKPVIWSDLKLKANTHLEQLWQTDWDTEVDNKFMKLDQILKKDSILMKD
;
A
#
# COMPACT_ATOMS: atom_id res chain seq x y z
N MET A 1 14.55 11.54 21.61
CA MET A 1 13.96 11.87 20.29
C MET A 1 15.02 11.64 19.24
N ALA A 2 14.74 10.87 18.18
CA ALA A 2 15.68 10.73 17.07
C ALA A 2 15.81 12.08 16.34
N PRO A 3 17.01 12.45 15.87
CA PRO A 3 17.20 13.71 15.14
C PRO A 3 16.36 13.71 13.86
N ARG A 4 15.70 14.84 13.57
CA ARG A 4 15.03 15.04 12.27
C ARG A 4 16.08 15.37 11.22
N THR A 5 16.31 14.44 10.30
CA THR A 5 17.20 14.66 9.14
C THR A 5 16.41 15.28 7.99
N LYS A 6 16.94 16.37 7.41
CA LYS A 6 16.40 16.95 6.17
C LYS A 6 16.99 16.21 4.99
N VAL A 7 16.13 15.56 4.20
CA VAL A 7 16.52 14.86 2.97
C VAL A 7 15.97 15.63 1.77
N VAL A 8 16.78 15.81 0.73
CA VAL A 8 16.37 16.40 -0.55
C VAL A 8 16.59 15.34 -1.62
N LEU A 9 15.55 15.07 -2.40
CA LEU A 9 15.60 14.15 -3.53
C LEU A 9 15.78 14.97 -4.81
N VAL A 10 16.73 14.57 -5.66
CA VAL A 10 17.03 15.25 -6.93
C VAL A 10 17.14 14.19 -8.01
N TRP A 11 16.61 14.50 -9.18
CA TRP A 11 16.78 13.67 -10.37
C TRP A 11 18.08 14.04 -11.09
N ILE A 12 18.82 13.02 -11.53
CA ILE A 12 20.01 13.17 -12.36
C ILE A 12 19.88 12.24 -13.58
N PRO A 13 20.38 12.66 -14.76
CA PRO A 13 20.39 11.80 -15.94
C PRO A 13 21.33 10.61 -15.75
N SER A 14 20.97 9.47 -16.33
CA SER A 14 21.82 8.27 -16.29
C SER A 14 23.02 8.39 -17.23
N HIS A 15 24.14 7.74 -16.86
CA HIS A 15 25.33 7.57 -17.69
C HIS A 15 25.97 8.86 -18.23
N VAL A 16 25.95 9.94 -17.42
CA VAL A 16 26.58 11.22 -17.77
C VAL A 16 27.97 11.40 -17.15
N GLY A 17 28.63 10.34 -16.69
CA GLY A 17 29.97 10.45 -16.10
C GLY A 17 29.99 10.88 -14.63
N ILE A 18 28.87 10.84 -13.90
CA ILE A 18 28.84 11.13 -12.46
C ILE A 18 29.31 9.87 -11.71
N PRO A 19 30.51 9.87 -11.09
CA PRO A 19 31.11 8.63 -10.60
C PRO A 19 30.29 7.95 -9.51
N GLY A 20 29.62 8.74 -8.65
CA GLY A 20 28.74 8.21 -7.61
C GLY A 20 27.49 7.52 -8.17
N ASN A 21 26.90 8.07 -9.23
CA ASN A 21 25.72 7.49 -9.88
C ASN A 21 26.08 6.19 -10.61
N GLU A 22 27.20 6.20 -11.33
CA GLU A 22 27.69 5.02 -12.06
C GLU A 22 28.05 3.87 -11.11
N LYS A 23 28.72 4.18 -10.00
CA LYS A 23 29.03 3.18 -8.98
C LYS A 23 27.76 2.58 -8.36
N VAL A 24 26.72 3.39 -8.12
CA VAL A 24 25.45 2.88 -7.60
C VAL A 24 24.74 1.99 -8.64
N ASP A 25 24.74 2.37 -9.92
CA ASP A 25 24.18 1.58 -11.01
C ASP A 25 24.90 0.22 -11.17
N GLU A 26 26.23 0.21 -11.12
CA GLU A 26 27.03 -1.02 -11.14
C GLU A 26 26.70 -1.93 -9.95
N LEU A 27 26.67 -1.38 -8.74
CA LEU A 27 26.33 -2.15 -7.53
C LEU A 27 24.91 -2.69 -7.57
N ALA A 28 23.95 -1.92 -8.09
CA ALA A 28 22.57 -2.36 -8.25
C ALA A 28 22.47 -3.54 -9.23
N LYS A 29 23.19 -3.49 -10.36
CA LYS A 29 23.27 -4.60 -11.32
C LYS A 29 23.90 -5.85 -10.72
N LEU A 30 24.97 -5.69 -9.94
CA LEU A 30 25.63 -6.81 -9.25
C LEU A 30 24.71 -7.46 -8.20
N ALA A 31 23.89 -6.67 -7.51
CA ALA A 31 22.96 -7.17 -6.51
C ALA A 31 21.87 -8.09 -7.09
N LEU A 32 21.50 -7.95 -8.37
CA LEU A 32 20.53 -8.83 -9.03
C LEU A 32 20.97 -10.30 -9.05
N ASN A 33 22.27 -10.55 -9.05
CA ASN A 33 22.85 -11.90 -9.13
C ASN A 33 23.29 -12.44 -7.75
N LYS A 34 23.04 -11.70 -6.67
CA LYS A 34 23.38 -12.15 -5.31
C LYS A 34 22.21 -12.92 -4.72
N GLU A 35 22.51 -14.02 -4.01
CA GLU A 35 21.54 -14.65 -3.12
C GLU A 35 21.14 -13.67 -2.02
N VAL A 36 19.83 -13.43 -1.91
CA VAL A 36 19.25 -12.59 -0.88
C VAL A 36 19.21 -13.40 0.41
N HIS A 37 20.18 -13.17 1.30
CA HIS A 37 20.06 -13.60 2.68
C HIS A 37 19.17 -12.59 3.42
N ASP A 38 17.93 -13.00 3.68
CA ASP A 38 16.98 -12.19 4.46
C ASP A 38 17.21 -12.39 5.96
N ASP A 39 18.42 -12.04 6.41
CA ASP A 39 18.80 -12.10 7.83
C ASP A 39 18.20 -10.93 8.63
N LYS A 40 17.45 -10.05 7.96
CA LYS A 40 16.84 -8.88 8.60
C LYS A 40 15.46 -9.26 9.11
N PRO A 41 15.18 -9.06 10.41
CA PRO A 41 13.83 -9.29 10.92
C PRO A 41 12.88 -8.31 10.24
N VAL A 42 11.79 -8.83 9.65
CA VAL A 42 10.69 -8.02 9.15
C VAL A 42 10.15 -7.19 10.31
N ILE A 43 10.12 -5.88 10.14
CA ILE A 43 9.62 -4.98 11.19
C ILE A 43 8.09 -5.13 11.22
N TRP A 44 7.53 -5.42 12.40
CA TRP A 44 6.09 -5.64 12.56
C TRP A 44 5.23 -4.51 11.98
N SER A 45 5.73 -3.27 12.01
CA SER A 45 5.06 -2.09 11.48
C SER A 45 4.79 -2.18 9.98
N ASP A 46 5.69 -2.84 9.24
CA ASP A 46 5.59 -3.00 7.78
C ASP A 46 4.44 -3.94 7.43
N LEU A 47 4.13 -4.89 8.33
CA LEU A 47 3.00 -5.81 8.20
C LEU A 47 1.69 -5.20 8.69
N LYS A 48 1.72 -4.11 9.48
CA LYS A 48 0.53 -3.52 10.08
C LYS A 48 -0.50 -3.09 9.05
N LEU A 49 -0.06 -2.44 7.97
CA LEU A 49 -0.96 -2.02 6.88
C LEU A 49 -1.65 -3.24 6.26
N LYS A 50 -0.86 -4.26 5.91
CA LYS A 50 -1.36 -5.49 5.29
C LYS A 50 -2.34 -6.23 6.21
N ALA A 51 -2.04 -6.32 7.50
CA ALA A 51 -2.92 -6.94 8.49
C ALA A 51 -4.24 -6.18 8.63
N ASN A 52 -4.20 -4.85 8.74
CA ASN A 52 -5.40 -4.03 8.85
C ASN A 52 -6.28 -4.15 7.61
N THR A 53 -5.70 -4.04 6.41
CA THR A 53 -6.44 -4.21 5.16
C THR A 53 -7.09 -5.59 5.07
N HIS A 54 -6.41 -6.64 5.52
CA HIS A 54 -6.98 -7.98 5.53
C HIS A 54 -8.15 -8.10 6.51
N LEU A 55 -8.04 -7.53 7.71
CA LEU A 55 -9.12 -7.51 8.70
C LEU A 55 -10.35 -6.73 8.18
N GLU A 56 -10.12 -5.59 7.53
CA GLU A 56 -11.19 -4.79 6.91
C GLU A 56 -11.91 -5.57 5.80
N GLN A 57 -11.16 -6.32 4.98
CA GLN A 57 -11.74 -7.17 3.93
C GLN A 57 -12.59 -8.31 4.51
N LEU A 58 -12.12 -8.95 5.58
CA LEU A 58 -12.89 -10.00 6.27
C LEU A 58 -14.18 -9.42 6.85
N TRP A 59 -14.08 -8.29 7.57
CA TRP A 59 -15.25 -7.61 8.12
C TRP A 59 -16.25 -7.21 7.03
N GLN A 60 -15.77 -6.66 5.91
CA GLN A 60 -16.65 -6.29 4.80
C GLN A 60 -17.32 -7.50 4.16
N THR A 61 -16.59 -8.61 4.02
CA THR A 61 -17.14 -9.87 3.49
C THR A 61 -18.24 -10.42 4.40
N ASP A 62 -18.00 -10.43 5.71
CA ASP A 62 -19.00 -10.84 6.69
C ASP A 62 -20.22 -9.93 6.64
N TRP A 63 -20.01 -8.60 6.52
CA TRP A 63 -21.08 -7.62 6.39
C TRP A 63 -21.93 -7.80 5.13
N ASP A 64 -21.29 -8.09 4.00
CA ASP A 64 -21.96 -8.25 2.69
C ASP A 64 -22.72 -9.57 2.58
N THR A 65 -22.32 -10.59 3.33
CA THR A 65 -22.98 -11.91 3.36
C THR A 65 -24.12 -12.00 4.38
N GLU A 66 -24.28 -11.00 5.24
CA GLU A 66 -25.34 -10.94 6.24
C GLU A 66 -26.72 -10.69 5.59
N VAL A 67 -27.54 -11.74 5.58
CA VAL A 67 -28.85 -11.77 4.92
C VAL A 67 -29.95 -11.04 5.69
N ASP A 68 -29.75 -10.72 6.98
CA ASP A 68 -30.72 -9.95 7.79
C ASP A 68 -30.18 -8.59 8.26
N ASN A 69 -29.36 -7.95 7.43
CA ASN A 69 -28.83 -6.65 7.76
C ASN A 69 -29.90 -5.54 7.56
N LYS A 70 -30.40 -4.99 8.68
CA LYS A 70 -31.36 -3.86 8.69
C LYS A 70 -30.86 -2.67 7.87
N PHE A 71 -29.55 -2.45 7.82
CA PHE A 71 -28.96 -1.36 7.04
C PHE A 71 -29.02 -1.63 5.54
N MET A 72 -28.79 -2.88 5.09
CA MET A 72 -28.96 -3.22 3.67
C MET A 72 -30.41 -3.03 3.21
N LYS A 73 -31.38 -3.37 4.06
CA LYS A 73 -32.80 -3.10 3.78
C LYS A 73 -33.07 -1.61 3.63
N LEU A 74 -32.50 -0.77 4.49
CA LEU A 74 -32.61 0.70 4.41
C LEU A 74 -31.89 1.28 3.19
N ASP A 75 -30.67 0.83 2.88
CA ASP A 75 -29.89 1.27 1.71
C ASP A 75 -30.60 0.91 0.40
N GLN A 76 -31.21 -0.28 0.31
CA GLN A 76 -32.06 -0.66 -0.82
C GLN A 76 -33.29 0.25 -0.97
N ILE A 77 -33.95 0.61 0.14
CA ILE A 77 -35.09 1.54 0.13
C ILE A 77 -34.65 2.92 -0.36
N LEU A 78 -33.57 3.47 0.22
CA LEU A 78 -33.05 4.80 -0.14
C LEU A 78 -32.60 4.89 -1.59
N LYS A 79 -31.95 3.84 -2.12
CA LYS A 79 -31.56 3.76 -3.54
C LYS A 79 -32.79 3.74 -4.45
N LYS A 80 -33.85 3.01 -4.08
CA LYS A 80 -35.10 2.91 -4.84
C LYS A 80 -35.86 4.26 -4.88
N ASP A 81 -35.89 4.98 -3.76
CA ASP A 81 -36.52 6.30 -3.67
C ASP A 81 -35.76 7.35 -4.50
N SER A 82 -34.43 7.27 -4.59
CA SER A 82 -33.64 8.19 -5.44
C SER A 82 -33.88 8.01 -6.95
N ILE A 83 -34.36 6.84 -7.37
CA ILE A 83 -34.73 6.54 -8.76
C ILE A 83 -36.15 7.03 -9.05
N LEU A 84 -37.04 7.01 -8.06
CA LEU A 84 -38.44 7.44 -8.17
C LEU A 84 -38.64 8.97 -8.06
N MET A 85 -37.64 9.71 -7.58
CA MET A 85 -37.69 11.19 -7.46
C MET A 85 -37.03 11.94 -8.63
N LYS A 86 -36.85 11.28 -9.80
CA LYS A 86 -36.23 11.89 -10.98
C LYS A 86 -37.21 12.36 -12.08
N ASP A 87 -38.51 12.38 -11.80
CA ASP A 87 -39.53 12.94 -12.68
C ASP A 87 -39.98 14.34 -12.24
#